data_AF-A0A3B0C1B2-F1
#
_entry.id   AF-A0A3B0C1B2-F1
#
_cell.length_a   1.000
_cell.length_b   1.000
_cell.length_c   1.000
_cell.angle_alpha   90.00
_cell.angle_beta   90.00
_cell.angle_gamma   90.00
#
_symmetry.space_group_name_H-M   'P 1'
#
loop_
_entity.id
_entity.type
_entity.pdbx_description
1 polymer ?
#
loop_
_entity_poly.entity_id
_entity_poly.type
_entity_poly.pdbx_seq_one_letter_code
_entity_poly.pdbx_strand_id
1 'polypeptide(L)'
;MDRTFTGEEFRQALSTDTVTVPLTLTGMAKAADAADAIEFALGTACKDWTTIPVPLIDHVEPLQHVPCDDHAHPLVRLTLKDTGTPEFTVLTSLLRATRQQASPCGSPPRQAGHSEPVSRRPAPAEPTAAGTRAADCLDGDTKCDANGVCWGCCAGDWFNIGRCVFGLTYGCNGVRYNAVSCWPIG
;
A
#
# COMPACT_ATOMS: atom_id res chain seq x y z
N MET A 1 15.55 18.80 5.81
CA MET A 1 15.09 19.68 6.92
C MET A 1 13.57 19.70 6.90
N ASP A 2 12.96 18.84 7.71
CA ASP A 2 11.51 18.76 7.80
C ASP A 2 10.96 20.03 8.44
N ARG A 3 10.22 20.81 7.66
CA ARG A 3 9.51 21.98 8.16
C ARG A 3 8.25 21.50 8.86
N THR A 4 8.22 21.64 10.17
CA THR A 4 7.00 21.45 10.95
C THR A 4 6.16 22.72 10.91
N PHE A 5 4.83 22.55 10.84
CA PHE A 5 3.87 23.65 10.81
C PHE A 5 2.92 23.50 11.99
N THR A 6 2.58 24.60 12.65
CA THR A 6 1.33 24.67 13.43
C THR A 6 0.13 24.56 12.48
N GLY A 7 -1.07 24.26 13.02
CA GLY A 7 -2.27 24.12 12.18
C GLY A 7 -2.59 25.38 11.35
N GLU A 8 -2.35 26.56 11.91
CA GLU A 8 -2.56 27.84 11.23
C GLU A 8 -1.52 28.11 10.15
N GLU A 9 -0.24 27.84 10.44
CA GLU A 9 0.84 27.99 9.46
C GLU A 9 0.67 27.01 8.30
N PHE A 10 0.19 25.79 8.57
CA PHE A 10 -0.08 24.80 7.54
C PHE A 10 -1.22 25.26 6.63
N ARG A 11 -2.31 25.77 7.21
CA ARG A 11 -3.44 26.35 6.46
C ARG A 11 -2.98 27.48 5.53
N GLN A 12 -2.12 28.36 6.03
CA GLN A 12 -1.58 29.48 5.25
C GLN A 12 -0.58 29.01 4.17
N ALA A 13 0.23 28.00 4.46
CA ALA A 13 1.14 27.44 3.48
C ALA A 13 0.38 26.75 2.33
N LEU A 14 -0.71 26.06 2.65
CA LEU A 14 -1.62 25.46 1.66
C LEU A 14 -2.29 26.53 0.78
N SER A 15 -2.69 27.67 1.33
CA SER A 15 -3.33 28.75 0.57
C SER A 15 -2.39 29.47 -0.40
N THR A 16 -1.08 29.34 -0.19
CA THR A 16 -0.02 29.96 -1.00
C THR A 16 0.72 28.97 -1.90
N ASP A 17 0.31 27.70 -1.92
CA ASP A 17 0.95 26.60 -2.63
C ASP A 17 2.46 26.47 -2.32
N THR A 18 2.86 26.82 -1.10
CA THR A 18 4.27 26.79 -0.65
C THR A 18 4.63 25.50 0.07
N VAL A 19 3.67 24.58 0.25
CA VAL A 19 3.90 23.30 0.91
C VAL A 19 4.59 22.34 -0.07
N THR A 20 5.90 22.17 0.11
CA THR A 20 6.63 21.10 -0.57
C THR A 20 6.52 19.83 0.24
N VAL A 21 5.96 18.77 -0.34
CA VAL A 21 5.90 17.44 0.27
C VAL A 21 7.18 16.68 -0.07
N PRO A 22 8.03 16.31 0.92
CA PRO A 22 9.21 15.50 0.68
C PRO A 22 8.83 14.16 0.02
N LEU A 23 9.71 13.66 -0.86
CA LEU A 23 9.51 12.31 -1.39
C LEU A 23 9.80 11.29 -0.29
N THR A 24 8.74 10.63 0.16
CA THR A 24 8.81 9.56 1.16
C THR A 24 8.54 8.22 0.51
N LEU A 25 9.38 7.21 0.77
CA LEU A 25 9.22 5.83 0.34
C LEU A 25 8.97 4.95 1.56
N THR A 26 8.14 3.92 1.43
CA THR A 26 7.91 2.96 2.50
C THR A 26 8.36 1.60 2.01
N GLY A 27 9.22 0.94 2.78
CA GLY A 27 9.87 -0.28 2.35
C GLY A 27 10.68 -0.93 3.45
N MET A 28 11.19 -2.11 3.17
CA MET A 28 12.12 -2.81 4.06
C MET A 28 13.53 -2.31 3.83
N ALA A 29 14.32 -2.25 4.90
CA ALA A 29 15.71 -1.86 4.85
C ALA A 29 16.61 -2.92 5.49
N LYS A 30 17.85 -3.00 5.02
CA LYS A 30 18.92 -3.75 5.69
C LYS A 30 20.27 -3.09 5.39
N ALA A 31 21.31 -3.52 6.11
CA ALA A 31 22.67 -3.07 5.83
C ALA A 31 23.09 -3.49 4.42
N ALA A 32 23.76 -2.60 3.68
CA ALA A 32 24.44 -2.95 2.45
C ALA A 32 25.86 -3.43 2.75
N ASP A 33 26.48 -4.12 1.77
CA ASP A 33 27.90 -4.49 1.85
C ASP A 33 28.80 -3.25 1.82
N ALA A 34 28.36 -2.18 1.14
CA ALA A 34 29.07 -0.90 1.12
C ALA A 34 28.79 -0.09 2.39
N ALA A 35 29.85 0.45 2.99
CA ALA A 35 29.80 1.14 4.29
C ALA A 35 28.88 2.38 4.31
N ASP A 36 28.75 3.09 3.18
CA ASP A 36 27.98 4.34 3.06
C ASP A 36 26.63 4.15 2.33
N ALA A 37 26.03 2.96 2.44
CA ALA A 37 24.76 2.66 1.81
C ALA A 37 23.86 1.75 2.66
N ILE A 38 22.57 1.76 2.33
CA ILE A 38 21.61 0.75 2.77
C ILE A 38 21.05 0.01 1.56
N GLU A 39 20.54 -1.20 1.77
CA GLU A 39 19.68 -1.84 0.77
C GLU A 39 18.22 -1.59 1.15
N PHE A 40 17.42 -1.19 0.18
CA PHE A 40 16.02 -0.86 0.35
C PHE A 40 15.16 -1.61 -0.66
N ALA A 41 14.15 -2.34 -0.18
CA ALA A 41 13.15 -2.99 -0.99
C ALA A 41 11.80 -2.26 -0.80
N LEU A 42 11.16 -1.85 -1.89
CA LEU A 42 9.90 -1.12 -1.81
C LEU A 42 8.77 -2.03 -1.30
N GLY A 43 7.97 -1.56 -0.34
CA GLY A 43 6.91 -2.35 0.29
C GLY A 43 7.44 -3.42 1.25
N THR A 44 6.82 -4.61 1.23
CA THR A 44 7.11 -5.70 2.18
C THR A 44 7.63 -6.98 1.51
N ALA A 45 7.97 -6.91 0.22
CA ALA A 45 8.54 -8.06 -0.49
C ALA A 45 10.06 -8.06 -0.35
N CYS A 46 10.66 -9.15 0.13
CA CYS A 46 12.11 -9.30 0.30
C CYS A 46 12.82 -9.60 -1.03
N LYS A 47 12.63 -8.73 -2.01
CA LYS A 47 13.19 -8.83 -3.36
C LYS A 47 13.42 -7.44 -3.95
N ASP A 48 14.09 -7.39 -5.09
CA ASP A 48 14.32 -6.15 -5.86
C ASP A 48 15.02 -5.05 -5.02
N TRP A 49 16.00 -5.47 -4.22
CA TRP A 49 16.78 -4.60 -3.35
C TRP A 49 17.53 -3.53 -4.15
N THR A 50 17.34 -2.27 -3.77
CA THR A 50 18.04 -1.13 -4.35
C THR A 50 19.03 -0.58 -3.35
N THR A 51 20.29 -0.47 -3.74
CA THR A 51 21.32 0.20 -2.93
C THR A 51 21.09 1.70 -2.93
N ILE A 52 20.87 2.29 -1.75
CA ILE A 52 20.66 3.72 -1.57
C ILE A 52 21.85 4.29 -0.79
N PRO A 53 22.66 5.18 -1.39
CA PRO A 53 23.71 5.89 -0.69
C PRO A 53 23.14 6.74 0.46
N VAL A 54 23.77 6.65 1.64
CA VAL A 54 23.42 7.45 2.82
C VAL A 54 23.36 8.96 2.54
N PRO A 55 24.24 9.56 1.71
CA PRO A 55 24.16 10.99 1.39
C PRO A 55 22.83 11.44 0.74
N LEU A 56 22.11 10.54 0.08
CA LEU A 56 20.80 10.81 -0.56
C LEU A 56 19.63 10.71 0.42
N ILE A 57 19.87 10.24 1.64
CA ILE A 57 18.85 10.05 2.67
C ILE A 57 18.80 11.33 3.52
N ASP A 58 17.60 11.91 3.70
CA ASP A 58 17.38 13.00 4.66
C ASP A 58 17.02 12.43 6.03
N HIS A 59 16.04 11.51 6.05
CA HIS A 59 15.52 10.93 7.29
C HIS A 59 15.02 9.50 7.08
N VAL A 60 15.09 8.68 8.13
CA VAL A 60 14.53 7.33 8.19
C VAL A 60 13.74 7.18 9.47
N GLU A 61 12.45 6.86 9.35
CA GLU A 61 11.56 6.54 10.46
C GLU A 61 11.31 5.03 10.48
N PRO A 62 11.85 4.29 11.47
CA PRO A 62 11.50 2.88 11.66
C PRO A 62 10.04 2.72 12.07
N LEU A 63 9.31 1.84 11.40
CA LEU A 63 7.88 1.62 11.67
C LEU A 63 7.67 0.34 12.49
N GLN A 64 8.17 -0.80 11.99
CA GLN A 64 8.12 -2.10 12.68
C GLN A 64 9.08 -3.09 12.00
N HIS A 65 9.17 -4.31 12.51
CA HIS A 65 9.77 -5.43 11.78
C HIS A 65 8.71 -6.19 11.00
N VAL A 66 9.05 -6.61 9.78
CA VAL A 66 8.19 -7.42 8.91
C VAL A 66 8.88 -8.77 8.70
N PRO A 67 8.21 -9.89 9.02
CA PRO A 67 8.74 -11.21 8.72
C PRO A 67 8.72 -11.46 7.20
N CYS A 68 9.79 -12.05 6.69
CA CYS A 68 9.93 -12.52 5.32
C CYS A 68 10.53 -13.92 5.35
N ASP A 69 9.79 -14.91 4.86
CA ASP A 69 10.14 -16.32 4.85
C ASP A 69 10.84 -16.79 6.14
N ASP A 70 12.17 -16.86 6.15
CA ASP A 70 13.02 -17.36 7.23
C ASP A 70 13.66 -16.27 8.14
N HIS A 71 13.43 -14.99 7.86
CA HIS A 71 14.02 -13.88 8.63
C HIS A 71 13.06 -12.68 8.75
N ALA A 72 13.55 -11.56 9.28
CA ALA A 72 12.77 -10.33 9.40
C ALA A 72 13.62 -9.12 9.05
N HIS A 73 12.96 -8.10 8.49
CA HIS A 73 13.58 -6.83 8.16
C HIS A 73 12.83 -5.67 8.81
N PRO A 74 13.53 -4.60 9.21
CA PRO A 74 12.87 -3.36 9.59
C PRO A 74 12.16 -2.77 8.38
N LEU A 75 10.86 -2.54 8.52
CA LEU A 75 10.11 -1.66 7.65
C LEU A 75 10.31 -0.22 8.11
N VAL A 76 10.63 0.64 7.17
CA VAL A 76 10.93 2.04 7.41
C VAL A 76 10.15 2.93 6.47
N ARG A 77 9.93 4.17 6.89
CA ARG A 77 9.60 5.29 6.01
C ARG A 77 10.89 6.07 5.76
N LEU A 78 11.32 6.08 4.50
CA LEU A 78 12.54 6.72 4.02
C LEU A 78 12.20 8.05 3.36
N THR A 79 12.76 9.15 3.82
CA THR A 79 12.68 10.46 3.17
C THR A 79 13.97 10.74 2.41
N LEU A 80 13.86 10.99 1.11
CA LEU A 80 15.01 11.35 0.27
C LEU A 80 15.31 12.84 0.36
N LYS A 81 16.60 13.18 0.38
CA LYS A 81 17.08 14.56 0.40
C LYS A 81 16.83 15.23 -0.93
N ASP A 82 16.15 16.37 -0.90
CA ASP A 82 16.07 17.24 -2.07
C ASP A 82 17.44 17.87 -2.33
N THR A 83 18.04 17.53 -3.47
CA THR A 83 19.34 18.07 -3.89
C THR A 83 19.21 19.36 -4.69
N GLY A 84 17.99 19.78 -5.03
CA GLY A 84 17.72 20.93 -5.89
C GLY A 84 18.21 20.75 -7.34
N THR A 85 18.59 19.53 -7.73
CA THR A 85 19.10 19.24 -9.07
C THR A 85 17.95 18.89 -10.03
N PRO A 86 18.04 19.28 -11.33
CA PRO A 86 17.04 18.90 -12.33
C PRO A 86 16.82 17.38 -12.42
N GLU A 87 17.88 16.59 -12.25
CA GLU A 87 17.85 15.13 -12.24
C GLU A 87 16.99 14.60 -11.09
N PHE A 88 17.13 15.18 -9.90
CA PHE A 88 16.31 14.82 -8.75
C PHE A 88 14.83 15.19 -8.97
N THR A 89 14.55 16.35 -9.58
CA THR A 89 13.17 16.74 -9.93
C THR A 89 12.53 15.74 -10.89
N VAL A 90 13.25 15.30 -11.93
CA VAL A 90 12.75 14.30 -12.89
C VAL A 90 12.52 12.96 -12.20
N LEU A 91 13.52 12.47 -11.44
CA LEU A 91 13.43 11.20 -10.73
C LEU A 91 12.25 11.17 -9.76
N THR A 92 12.10 12.21 -8.93
CA THR A 92 11.01 12.28 -7.96
C THR A 92 9.64 12.39 -8.62
N SER A 93 9.55 13.08 -9.75
CA SER A 93 8.32 13.15 -10.55
C SER A 93 7.94 11.78 -11.11
N LEU A 94 8.92 11.04 -11.66
CA LEU A 94 8.70 9.68 -12.17
C LEU A 94 8.29 8.72 -11.04
N LEU A 95 8.96 8.76 -9.90
CA LEU A 95 8.64 7.91 -8.75
C LEU A 95 7.24 8.20 -8.18
N ARG A 96 6.79 9.45 -8.20
CA ARG A 96 5.41 9.80 -7.83
C ARG A 96 4.40 9.24 -8.85
N ALA A 97 4.69 9.39 -10.14
CA ALA A 97 3.82 8.90 -11.21
C ALA A 97 3.67 7.37 -11.17
N THR A 98 4.77 6.63 -11.01
CA THR A 98 4.73 5.16 -10.95
C THR A 98 3.96 4.64 -9.75
N ARG A 99 4.01 5.34 -8.61
CA ARG A 99 3.20 5.00 -7.43
C ARG A 99 1.71 5.21 -7.66
N GLN A 100 1.32 6.26 -8.38
CA GLN A 100 -0.08 6.48 -8.76
C GLN A 100 -0.60 5.40 -9.71
N GLN A 101 0.29 4.83 -10.54
CA GLN A 101 -0.04 3.74 -11.47
C GLN A 101 -0.07 2.37 -10.80
N ALA A 102 0.68 2.17 -9.70
CA ALA A 102 0.68 0.92 -8.93
C ALA A 102 -0.61 0.72 -8.10
N SER A 103 -1.43 1.76 -7.95
CA SER A 103 -2.84 1.61 -7.57
C SER A 103 -3.58 0.99 -8.76
N PRO A 104 -4.14 -0.23 -8.65
CA PRO A 104 -4.87 -0.83 -9.76
C PRO A 104 -6.10 0.03 -10.06
N CYS A 105 -5.98 0.84 -11.11
CA CYS A 105 -7.11 1.43 -11.82
C CYS A 105 -7.96 0.27 -12.35
N GLY A 106 -9.06 0.00 -11.65
CA GLY A 106 -10.03 -1.01 -12.00
C GLY A 106 -11.37 -0.68 -11.39
N SER A 107 -11.87 0.55 -11.57
CA SER A 107 -13.29 0.81 -11.37
C SER A 107 -14.07 -0.05 -12.38
N PRO A 108 -15.02 -0.89 -11.96
CA PRO A 108 -15.90 -1.54 -12.92
C PRO A 108 -16.73 -0.46 -13.65
N PRO A 109 -17.10 -0.67 -14.93
CA PRO A 109 -17.95 0.26 -15.64
C PRO A 109 -19.26 0.42 -14.85
N ARG A 110 -19.59 1.67 -14.55
CA ARG A 110 -20.81 2.11 -13.91
C ARG A 110 -21.98 1.62 -14.79
N GLN A 111 -22.59 0.48 -14.45
CA GLN A 111 -23.79 0.04 -15.16
C GLN A 111 -24.88 1.08 -14.90
N ALA A 112 -25.28 1.75 -15.98
CA ALA A 112 -26.40 2.67 -16.00
C ALA A 112 -27.66 1.92 -15.55
N GLY A 113 -28.35 2.50 -14.56
CA GLY A 113 -29.51 1.90 -13.95
C GLY A 113 -30.62 1.57 -14.95
N HIS A 114 -31.18 0.38 -14.80
CA HIS A 114 -32.56 0.10 -15.18
C HIS A 114 -33.29 -0.27 -13.90
N SER A 115 -34.07 0.68 -13.41
CA SER A 115 -35.05 0.48 -12.34
C SER A 115 -36.24 -0.25 -12.93
N GLU A 116 -36.55 -1.45 -12.45
CA GLU A 116 -37.89 -2.02 -12.58
C GLU A 116 -38.40 -2.53 -11.22
N PRO A 117 -39.73 -2.53 -11.01
CA PRO A 117 -40.31 -2.35 -9.70
C PRO A 117 -40.47 -3.65 -8.92
N VAL A 118 -40.41 -3.47 -7.60
CA VAL A 118 -40.67 -4.44 -6.53
C VAL A 118 -41.97 -5.21 -6.74
N SER A 119 -41.89 -6.54 -6.74
CA SER A 119 -43.01 -7.42 -6.40
C SER A 119 -42.57 -8.45 -5.37
N ARG A 120 -43.21 -8.40 -4.18
CA ARG A 120 -42.91 -9.22 -3.00
C ARG A 120 -43.39 -10.66 -3.19
N ARG A 121 -42.56 -11.63 -2.80
CA ARG A 121 -43.01 -12.94 -2.31
C ARG A 121 -42.04 -13.49 -1.24
N PRO A 122 -42.50 -14.07 -0.11
CA PRO A 122 -41.60 -14.56 0.94
C PRO A 122 -41.11 -16.01 0.68
N ALA A 123 -39.81 -16.20 0.95
CA ALA A 123 -38.99 -17.38 1.32
C ALA A 123 -39.48 -18.83 1.05
N PRO A 124 -38.57 -19.74 0.65
CA PRO A 124 -37.70 -20.37 1.65
C PRO A 124 -36.23 -20.57 1.23
N ALA A 125 -35.36 -20.57 2.25
CA ALA A 125 -34.00 -21.14 2.36
C ALA A 125 -32.99 -20.89 1.22
N GLU A 126 -31.86 -20.28 1.63
CA GLU A 126 -30.62 -20.09 0.88
C GLU A 126 -30.25 -21.30 0.00
N PRO A 127 -29.94 -21.03 -1.27
CA PRO A 127 -28.55 -21.05 -1.66
C PRO A 127 -28.25 -19.83 -2.55
N THR A 128 -27.74 -18.75 -1.96
CA THR A 128 -27.26 -17.61 -2.75
C THR A 128 -25.93 -17.99 -3.42
N ALA A 129 -26.07 -18.33 -4.71
CA ALA A 129 -25.21 -17.95 -5.82
C ALA A 129 -23.72 -17.73 -5.47
N ALA A 130 -22.79 -18.61 -5.85
CA ALA A 130 -22.39 -18.79 -7.25
C ALA A 130 -22.42 -17.48 -8.06
N GLY A 131 -21.92 -16.38 -7.48
CA GLY A 131 -21.66 -15.13 -8.17
C GLY A 131 -20.24 -15.12 -8.68
N THR A 132 -20.07 -15.24 -10.01
CA THR A 132 -18.88 -14.86 -10.80
C THR A 132 -17.52 -15.16 -10.15
N ARG A 133 -16.81 -16.20 -10.64
CA ARG A 133 -15.39 -16.45 -10.36
C ARG A 133 -14.57 -15.17 -10.60
N ALA A 134 -14.44 -14.36 -9.57
CA ALA A 134 -13.58 -13.21 -9.54
C ALA A 134 -12.18 -13.79 -9.41
N ALA A 135 -11.52 -14.01 -10.56
CA ALA A 135 -10.13 -14.39 -10.76
C ALA A 135 -9.54 -15.29 -9.67
N ASP A 136 -9.35 -16.57 -9.99
CA ASP A 136 -8.62 -17.56 -9.18
C ASP A 136 -7.55 -16.87 -8.33
N CYS A 137 -7.81 -16.71 -7.03
CA CYS A 137 -6.84 -16.15 -6.11
C CYS A 137 -6.07 -17.29 -5.46
N LEU A 138 -4.82 -17.05 -5.13
CA LEU A 138 -3.98 -18.00 -4.42
C LEU A 138 -4.10 -17.76 -2.93
N ASP A 139 -4.06 -18.84 -2.14
CA ASP A 139 -4.02 -18.73 -0.68
C ASP A 139 -2.88 -17.80 -0.25
N GLY A 140 -3.23 -16.78 0.53
CA GLY A 140 -2.30 -15.71 0.93
C GLY A 140 -2.43 -14.41 0.15
N ASP A 141 -3.10 -14.42 -1.01
CA ASP A 141 -3.38 -13.20 -1.75
C ASP A 141 -4.24 -12.26 -0.90
N THR A 142 -3.87 -10.99 -0.90
CA THR A 142 -4.65 -9.95 -0.20
C THR A 142 -4.93 -8.77 -1.12
N LYS A 143 -5.97 -8.00 -0.82
CA LYS A 143 -6.26 -6.74 -1.52
C LYS A 143 -7.11 -5.82 -0.66
N CYS A 144 -6.95 -4.53 -0.89
CA CYS A 144 -7.87 -3.53 -0.38
C CYS A 144 -8.90 -3.14 -1.43
N ASP A 145 -10.16 -3.05 -1.02
CA ASP A 145 -11.20 -2.46 -1.84
C ASP A 145 -11.30 -0.94 -1.61
N ALA A 146 -12.13 -0.29 -2.44
CA ALA A 146 -12.33 1.16 -2.40
C ALA A 146 -12.99 1.66 -1.09
N ASN A 147 -13.58 0.78 -0.29
CA ASN A 147 -14.19 1.13 1.01
C ASN A 147 -13.20 0.98 2.17
N GLY A 148 -11.93 0.64 1.88
CA GLY A 148 -10.92 0.39 2.89
C GLY A 148 -11.15 -0.94 3.62
N VAL A 149 -11.82 -1.91 2.98
CA VAL A 149 -11.93 -3.29 3.48
C VAL A 149 -10.79 -4.11 2.89
N CYS A 150 -10.10 -4.82 3.76
CA CYS A 150 -9.06 -5.77 3.43
C CYS A 150 -9.68 -7.14 3.18
N TRP A 151 -9.38 -7.71 2.02
CA TRP A 151 -9.78 -9.04 1.60
C TRP A 151 -8.56 -9.96 1.58
N GLY A 152 -8.71 -11.18 2.09
CA GLY A 152 -7.72 -12.25 1.99
C GLY A 152 -8.28 -13.47 1.30
N CYS A 153 -7.47 -14.13 0.47
CA CYS A 153 -7.86 -15.33 -0.25
C CYS A 153 -7.62 -16.59 0.60
N CYS A 154 -8.59 -17.50 0.60
CA CYS A 154 -8.47 -18.81 1.22
C CYS A 154 -9.23 -19.88 0.44
N ALA A 155 -8.60 -21.00 0.13
CA ALA A 155 -9.17 -22.06 -0.69
C ALA A 155 -9.75 -21.56 -2.03
N GLY A 156 -9.18 -20.51 -2.61
CA GLY A 156 -9.64 -19.89 -3.86
C GLY A 156 -10.80 -18.89 -3.72
N ASP A 157 -11.24 -18.60 -2.49
CA ASP A 157 -12.31 -17.64 -2.22
C ASP A 157 -11.79 -16.40 -1.47
N TRP A 158 -12.33 -15.23 -1.79
CA TRP A 158 -12.00 -13.98 -1.10
C TRP A 158 -12.88 -13.78 0.14
N PHE A 159 -12.26 -13.54 1.29
CA PHE A 159 -12.93 -13.25 2.56
C PHE A 159 -12.54 -11.88 3.08
N ASN A 160 -13.49 -11.18 3.68
CA ASN A 160 -13.20 -9.95 4.42
C ASN A 160 -12.45 -10.31 5.70
N ILE A 161 -11.24 -9.78 5.84
CA ILE A 161 -10.36 -10.02 6.99
C ILE A 161 -10.17 -8.77 7.86
N GLY A 162 -10.84 -7.67 7.52
CA GLY A 162 -10.88 -6.45 8.34
C GLY A 162 -10.76 -5.17 7.53
N ARG A 163 -10.29 -4.11 8.19
CA ARG A 163 -9.94 -2.86 7.49
C ARG A 163 -8.55 -2.94 6.88
N CYS A 164 -8.33 -2.13 5.85
CA CYS A 164 -7.03 -1.85 5.27
C CYS A 164 -6.14 -1.16 6.29
N VAL A 165 -5.37 -1.97 7.01
CA VAL A 165 -4.42 -1.51 8.03
C VAL A 165 -3.13 -2.28 7.87
N PHE A 166 -2.05 -1.60 8.22
CA PHE A 166 -0.73 -2.17 8.07
C PHE A 166 -0.50 -3.35 9.03
N GLY A 167 0.24 -4.37 8.56
CA GLY A 167 0.64 -5.52 9.38
C GLY A 167 -0.49 -6.49 9.74
N LEU A 168 -1.63 -6.44 9.06
CA LEU A 168 -2.72 -7.38 9.28
C LEU A 168 -2.28 -8.80 8.91
N THR A 169 -2.67 -9.79 9.73
CA THR A 169 -2.51 -11.21 9.43
C THR A 169 -3.86 -11.90 9.46
N TYR A 170 -4.03 -12.93 8.65
CA TYR A 170 -5.25 -13.75 8.68
C TYR A 170 -4.89 -15.24 8.62
N GLY A 171 -5.80 -16.06 9.16
CA GLY A 171 -5.66 -17.52 9.14
C GLY A 171 -6.48 -18.12 8.00
N CYS A 172 -5.90 -19.08 7.30
CA CYS A 172 -6.58 -19.90 6.31
C CYS A 172 -6.03 -21.34 6.40
N ASN A 173 -6.92 -22.33 6.58
CA ASN A 173 -6.56 -23.75 6.68
C ASN A 173 -5.44 -24.06 7.68
N GLY A 174 -5.40 -23.33 8.81
CA GLY A 174 -4.36 -23.48 9.84
C GLY A 174 -3.03 -22.80 9.52
N VAL A 175 -2.88 -22.20 8.34
CA VAL A 175 -1.73 -21.37 7.96
C VAL A 175 -2.05 -19.90 8.24
N ARG A 176 -1.07 -19.15 8.74
CA ARG A 176 -1.18 -17.69 8.90
C ARG A 176 -0.51 -16.99 7.74
N TYR A 177 -1.23 -16.06 7.14
CA TYR A 177 -0.77 -15.25 6.01
C TYR A 177 -0.63 -13.78 6.43
N ASN A 178 0.38 -13.11 5.88
CA ASN A 178 0.54 -11.66 6.00
C ASN A 178 -0.29 -10.97 4.91
N ALA A 179 -1.12 -10.01 5.29
CA ALA A 179 -1.94 -9.26 4.36
C ALA A 179 -1.16 -8.12 3.67
N VAL A 180 -0.15 -8.51 2.90
CA VAL A 180 0.87 -7.63 2.30
C VAL A 180 0.31 -6.61 1.30
N SER A 181 -0.93 -6.77 0.84
CA SER A 181 -1.60 -5.88 -0.11
C SER A 181 -2.78 -5.15 0.51
N CYS A 182 -2.92 -5.20 1.83
CA CYS A 182 -3.97 -4.52 2.56
C CYS A 182 -3.57 -3.15 3.09
N TRP A 183 -3.23 -2.25 2.16
CA TRP A 183 -2.86 -0.87 2.47
C TRP A 183 -4.06 0.07 2.37
N PRO A 184 -4.16 1.09 3.25
CA PRO A 184 -5.13 2.16 3.04
C PRO A 184 -4.90 2.79 1.66
N ILE A 185 -5.91 2.74 0.79
CA ILE A 185 -5.92 3.50 -0.45
C ILE A 185 -6.25 4.93 -0.04
N GLY A 186 -5.20 5.74 0.17
CA GLY A 186 -5.30 7.17 0.44
C GLY A 186 -5.32 7.98 -0.85
#